data_AF-A0A2A2Y4T9-F1
#
_entry.id   AF-A0A2A2Y4T9-F1
#
_cell.length_a   1.000
_cell.length_b   1.000
_cell.length_c   1.000
_cell.angle_alpha   90.00
_cell.angle_beta   90.00
_cell.angle_gamma   90.00
#
_symmetry.space_group_name_H-M   'P 1'
#
loop_
_entity.id
_entity.type
_entity.pdbx_description
1 polymer ?
#
loop_
_entity_poly.entity_id
_entity_poly.type
_entity_poly.pdbx_seq_one_letter_code
_entity_poly.pdbx_strand_id
1 'polypeptide(L)'
;MNRRLTTAARRTLRKGFTLLEILIAVAIVGMLVGIAVTNIDKILGQSQEGVAKLFVNESLKASLVRYRIDLGDYPTTEDGLKALIVAPEGKQDRWRGPYVDAKGGALPLDPWGAAYQYRYPGTKNTESYDLFSVGRDKIPDSADDIGNW
;
A
#
# COMPACT_ATOMS: atom_id res chain seq x y z
N MET A 1 -79.54 -32.10 22.10
CA MET A 1 -79.36 -32.28 20.64
C MET A 1 -78.04 -31.63 20.26
N ASN A 2 -76.91 -32.37 20.30
CA ASN A 2 -75.57 -31.78 20.22
C ASN A 2 -74.94 -32.01 18.83
N ARG A 3 -74.86 -30.95 18.03
CA ARG A 3 -74.09 -30.94 16.78
C ARG A 3 -72.60 -30.77 17.09
N ARG A 4 -71.78 -31.78 16.81
CA ARG A 4 -70.32 -31.68 16.83
C ARG A 4 -69.85 -31.07 15.50
N LEU A 5 -69.25 -29.88 15.55
CA LEU A 5 -68.56 -29.28 14.41
C LEU A 5 -67.16 -29.90 14.30
N THR A 6 -66.91 -30.63 13.21
CA THR A 6 -65.58 -31.16 12.88
C THR A 6 -64.77 -30.08 12.18
N THR A 7 -63.80 -29.48 12.88
CA THR A 7 -62.86 -28.53 12.28
C THR A 7 -61.81 -29.31 11.47
N ALA A 8 -61.85 -29.21 10.14
CA ALA A 8 -60.85 -29.78 9.27
C ALA A 8 -59.56 -28.94 9.31
N ALA A 9 -58.46 -29.51 9.80
CA ALA A 9 -57.15 -28.87 9.81
C ALA A 9 -56.63 -28.69 8.37
N ARG A 10 -56.43 -27.45 7.92
CA ARG A 10 -55.77 -27.14 6.64
C ARG A 10 -54.29 -27.52 6.73
N ARG A 11 -53.90 -28.56 6.00
CA ARG A 11 -52.49 -28.96 5.85
C ARG A 11 -51.81 -27.95 4.92
N THR A 12 -50.98 -27.07 5.47
CA THR A 12 -50.13 -26.18 4.67
C THR A 12 -49.10 -27.05 3.94
N LEU A 13 -49.20 -27.14 2.62
CA LEU A 13 -48.19 -27.79 1.78
C LEU A 13 -46.89 -27.00 1.92
N ARG A 14 -45.89 -27.60 2.58
CA ARG A 14 -44.52 -27.08 2.57
C ARG A 14 -43.99 -27.27 1.14
N LYS A 15 -43.80 -26.18 0.41
CA LYS A 15 -43.10 -26.20 -0.88
C LYS A 15 -41.62 -26.48 -0.60
N GLY A 16 -41.11 -27.60 -1.13
CA GLY A 16 -39.67 -27.89 -1.15
C GLY A 16 -38.98 -27.14 -2.29
N PHE A 17 -37.67 -26.94 -2.17
CA PHE A 17 -36.86 -26.35 -3.24
C PHE A 17 -36.85 -27.25 -4.48
N THR A 18 -37.00 -26.64 -5.66
CA THR A 18 -36.83 -27.33 -6.94
C THR A 18 -35.35 -27.44 -7.31
N LEU A 19 -34.97 -28.45 -8.10
CA LEU A 19 -33.62 -28.56 -8.65
C LEU A 19 -33.23 -27.32 -9.46
N LEU A 20 -34.20 -26.73 -10.16
CA LEU A 20 -34.01 -25.54 -10.98
C LEU A 20 -33.62 -24.32 -10.13
N GLU A 21 -34.22 -24.12 -8.96
CA GLU A 21 -33.88 -23.01 -8.06
C GLU A 21 -32.46 -23.11 -7.53
N ILE A 22 -32.02 -24.32 -7.16
CA ILE A 22 -30.64 -24.53 -6.72
C ILE A 22 -29.66 -24.30 -7.87
N LEU A 23 -30.00 -24.73 -9.10
CA LEU A 23 -29.18 -24.50 -10.28
C LEU A 23 -29.00 -23.01 -10.57
N ILE A 24 -30.10 -22.24 -10.56
CA ILE A 24 -30.07 -20.79 -10.77
C ILE A 24 -29.28 -20.10 -9.66
N ALA A 25 -29.50 -20.48 -8.40
CA ALA A 25 -28.79 -19.89 -7.26
C ALA A 25 -27.27 -20.10 -7.36
N VAL A 26 -26.81 -21.33 -7.66
CA VAL A 26 -25.38 -21.63 -7.81
C VAL A 26 -24.78 -20.91 -9.02
N ALA A 27 -25.53 -20.78 -10.12
CA ALA A 27 -25.10 -20.01 -11.29
C ALA A 27 -24.88 -18.53 -10.97
N ILE A 28 -25.81 -17.90 -10.24
CA ILE A 28 -25.68 -16.50 -9.81
C ILE A 28 -24.50 -16.33 -8.85
N VAL A 29 -24.35 -17.20 -7.85
CA VAL A 29 -23.22 -17.16 -6.91
C VAL A 29 -21.88 -17.31 -7.65
N GLY A 30 -21.77 -18.27 -8.58
CA GLY A 30 -20.56 -18.46 -9.38
C GLY A 30 -20.19 -17.23 -10.21
N MET A 31 -21.18 -16.57 -10.82
CA MET A 31 -20.97 -15.32 -11.57
C MET A 31 -20.48 -14.19 -10.67
N LEU A 32 -21.11 -13.99 -9.51
CA LEU A 32 -20.73 -12.94 -8.55
C LEU A 32 -19.31 -13.16 -8.02
N VAL A 33 -18.96 -14.40 -7.68
CA VAL A 33 -17.60 -14.76 -7.23
C VAL A 33 -16.57 -14.47 -8.33
N GLY A 34 -16.88 -14.81 -9.59
CA GLY A 34 -16.00 -14.52 -10.72
C GLY A 34 -15.68 -13.02 -10.88
N ILE A 35 -16.68 -12.15 -10.74
CA ILE A 35 -16.49 -10.69 -10.83
C ILE A 35 -15.70 -10.16 -9.61
N ALA A 36 -16.00 -10.67 -8.41
CA ALA A 36 -15.37 -10.20 -7.18
C ALA A 36 -13.85 -10.41 -7.16
N VAL A 37 -13.36 -11.56 -7.64
CA VAL A 37 -11.92 -11.89 -7.64
C VAL A 37 -11.12 -10.94 -8.54
N THR A 38 -11.64 -10.55 -9.70
CA THR A 38 -10.88 -9.74 -10.68
C THR A 38 -10.62 -8.28 -10.27
N ASN A 39 -11.32 -7.77 -9.26
CA ASN A 39 -11.25 -6.36 -8.87
C ASN A 39 -10.35 -6.10 -7.65
N ILE A 40 -10.06 -7.14 -6.85
CA ILE A 40 -9.28 -7.01 -5.60
C ILE A 40 -7.84 -6.53 -5.90
N ASP A 41 -7.19 -7.14 -6.90
CA ASP A 41 -5.79 -6.82 -7.22
C ASP A 41 -5.60 -5.38 -7.71
N LYS A 42 -6.57 -4.84 -8.44
CA LYS A 42 -6.51 -3.46 -8.96
C LYS A 42 -6.69 -2.43 -7.85
N ILE A 43 -7.62 -2.68 -6.92
CA ILE A 43 -7.87 -1.79 -5.78
C ILE A 43 -6.67 -1.78 -4.84
N LEU A 44 -6.09 -2.96 -4.56
CA LEU A 44 -4.89 -3.07 -3.75
C LEU A 44 -3.69 -2.42 -4.44
N GLY A 45 -3.45 -2.71 -5.73
CA GLY A 45 -2.33 -2.14 -6.48
C GLY A 45 -2.35 -0.61 -6.57
N GLN A 46 -3.51 -0.01 -6.89
CA GLN A 46 -3.64 1.46 -6.92
C GLN A 46 -3.40 2.10 -5.54
N SER A 47 -3.83 1.43 -4.46
CA SER A 47 -3.57 1.93 -3.11
C SER A 47 -2.07 1.87 -2.76
N GLN A 48 -1.37 0.81 -3.18
CA GLN A 48 0.07 0.66 -2.95
C GLN A 48 0.87 1.72 -3.68
N GLU A 49 0.64 1.91 -4.98
CA GLU A 49 1.33 2.96 -5.75
C GLU A 49 1.10 4.35 -5.15
N GLY A 50 -0.14 4.65 -4.72
CA GLY A 50 -0.47 5.90 -4.06
C GLY A 50 0.31 6.11 -2.76
N VAL A 51 0.40 5.07 -1.91
CA VAL A 51 1.18 5.10 -0.66
C VAL A 51 2.66 5.32 -0.95
N ALA A 52 3.23 4.61 -1.93
CA ALA A 52 4.63 4.78 -2.32
C ALA A 52 4.91 6.21 -2.81
N LYS A 53 4.05 6.75 -3.70
CA LYS A 53 4.15 8.12 -4.22
C LYS A 53 4.10 9.16 -3.11
N LEU A 54 3.15 9.04 -2.18
CA LEU A 54 3.03 9.97 -1.04
C LEU A 54 4.27 9.90 -0.15
N PHE A 55 4.79 8.71 0.12
CA PHE A 55 5.95 8.58 0.98
C PHE A 55 7.21 9.17 0.36
N VAL A 56 7.45 8.91 -0.94
CA VAL A 56 8.58 9.45 -1.70
C VAL A 56 8.48 10.98 -1.84
N ASN A 57 7.34 11.47 -2.31
CA ASN A 57 7.19 12.87 -2.71
C ASN A 57 6.85 13.82 -1.56
N GLU A 58 6.27 13.33 -0.47
CA GLU A 58 5.87 14.17 0.67
C GLU A 58 6.73 13.86 1.89
N SER A 59 6.62 12.64 2.43
CA SER A 59 7.21 12.31 3.73
C SER A 59 8.74 12.39 3.71
N LEU A 60 9.40 11.62 2.85
CA LEU A 60 10.86 11.58 2.79
C LEU A 60 11.46 12.84 2.16
N LYS A 61 10.76 13.46 1.21
CA LYS A 61 11.14 14.77 0.68
C LYS A 61 11.23 15.81 1.78
N ALA A 62 10.22 15.92 2.65
CA ALA A 62 10.23 16.85 3.77
C ALA A 62 11.43 16.60 4.71
N SER A 63 11.71 15.33 5.02
CA SER A 63 12.86 14.94 5.85
C SER A 63 14.20 15.29 5.22
N LEU A 64 14.38 15.03 3.92
CA LEU A 64 15.61 15.37 3.18
C LEU A 64 15.81 16.88 3.08
N VAL A 65 14.75 17.64 2.84
CA VAL A 65 14.80 19.11 2.82
C VAL A 65 15.21 19.64 4.20
N ARG A 66 14.66 19.08 5.29
CA ARG A 66 15.04 19.48 6.65
C ARG A 66 16.49 19.16 6.97
N TYR A 67 16.97 17.98 6.59
CA TYR A 67 18.39 17.62 6.68
C TYR A 67 19.25 18.65 5.95
N ARG A 68 18.88 19.03 4.72
CA ARG A 68 19.60 20.04 3.93
C ARG A 68 19.60 21.42 4.59
N ILE A 69 18.51 21.83 5.24
CA ILE A 69 18.45 23.11 5.95
C ILE A 69 19.47 23.15 7.10
N ASP A 70 19.60 22.06 7.86
CA ASP A 70 20.47 22.03 9.03
C ASP A 70 21.96 21.84 8.65
N LEU A 71 22.24 20.98 7.67
CA LEU A 71 23.60 20.59 7.29
C LEU A 71 24.14 21.32 6.06
N GLY A 72 23.27 22.01 5.31
CA GLY A 72 23.60 22.79 4.12
C GLY A 72 23.48 22.01 2.80
N ASP A 73 23.50 20.69 2.86
CA ASP A 73 23.43 19.82 1.68
C ASP A 73 22.66 18.52 1.97
N TYR A 74 22.27 17.79 0.93
CA TYR A 74 21.64 16.47 1.07
C TYR A 74 22.64 15.40 1.52
N PRO A 75 22.18 14.26 2.08
CA PRO A 75 23.05 13.13 2.41
C PRO A 75 23.82 12.63 1.17
N THR A 76 25.03 12.11 1.37
CA THR A 76 25.73 11.42 0.27
C THR A 76 25.06 10.09 -0.02
N THR A 77 25.35 9.49 -1.18
CA THR A 77 24.87 8.14 -1.49
C THR A 77 25.41 7.09 -0.50
N GLU A 78 26.59 7.32 0.08
CA GLU A 78 27.19 6.43 1.10
C GLU A 78 26.46 6.50 2.44
N ASP A 79 26.15 7.72 2.91
CA ASP A 79 25.35 7.91 4.12
C ASP A 79 23.90 7.45 3.91
N GLY A 80 23.37 7.72 2.71
CA GLY A 80 22.04 7.36 2.25
C GLY A 80 20.93 7.88 3.17
N LEU A 81 19.80 7.17 3.16
CA LEU A 81 18.65 7.50 4.02
C LEU A 81 18.91 7.25 5.50
N LYS A 82 19.99 6.55 5.87
CA LYS A 82 20.37 6.34 7.28
C LYS A 82 20.76 7.65 7.96
N ALA A 83 21.29 8.61 7.20
CA ALA A 83 21.58 9.98 7.67
C ALA A 83 20.35 10.71 8.26
N LEU A 84 19.15 10.26 7.88
CA LEU A 84 17.90 10.80 8.40
C LEU A 84 17.56 10.28 9.81
N ILE A 85 18.14 9.15 10.22
CA ILE A 85 17.89 8.52 11.52
C ILE A 85 19.06 8.75 12.47
N VAL A 86 20.28 8.62 11.95
CA VAL A 86 21.52 8.69 12.73
C VAL A 86 22.42 9.79 12.14
N ALA A 87 23.06 10.56 13.01
CA ALA A 87 24.01 11.58 12.59
C ALA A 87 25.18 10.96 11.81
N PRO A 88 25.48 11.47 10.59
CA PRO A 88 26.67 11.07 9.85
C PRO A 88 27.96 11.47 10.58
N GLU A 89 29.05 10.77 10.28
CA GLU A 89 30.36 11.05 10.85
C GLU A 89 30.85 12.46 10.47
N GLY A 90 31.41 13.18 11.45
CA GLY A 90 31.92 14.54 11.26
C GLY A 90 30.84 15.63 11.16
N LYS A 91 29.55 15.28 11.29
CA LYS A 91 28.42 16.20 11.19
C LYS A 91 27.59 16.30 12.47
N GLN A 92 28.04 15.70 13.56
CA GLN A 92 27.30 15.59 14.83
C GLN A 92 26.94 16.97 15.42
N ASP A 93 27.80 17.97 15.28
CA ASP A 93 27.58 19.32 15.85
C ASP A 93 26.41 20.07 15.20
N ARG A 94 26.13 19.79 13.92
CA ARG A 94 25.10 20.48 13.14
C ARG A 94 23.82 19.66 12.96
N TRP A 95 23.89 18.35 13.16
CA TRP A 95 22.76 17.45 12.94
C TRP A 95 21.70 17.63 14.04
N ARG A 96 20.45 17.88 13.64
CA ARG A 96 19.30 18.12 14.54
C ARG A 96 18.20 17.07 14.39
N GLY A 97 18.55 15.92 13.83
CA GLY A 97 17.62 14.82 13.64
C GLY A 97 17.25 14.11 14.94
N PRO A 98 16.55 12.97 14.85
CA PRO A 98 16.17 12.28 13.62
C PRO A 98 15.14 13.09 12.79
N TYR A 99 15.29 13.06 11.48
CA TYR A 99 14.44 13.76 10.52
C TYR A 99 13.24 12.92 10.04
N VAL A 100 13.21 11.64 10.41
CA VAL A 100 12.12 10.69 10.13
C VAL A 100 11.69 10.00 11.42
N ASP A 101 10.39 9.73 11.57
CA ASP A 101 9.88 8.88 12.65
C ASP A 101 10.11 7.40 12.27
N ALA A 102 11.32 6.93 12.55
CA ALA A 102 11.74 5.55 12.32
C ALA A 102 11.30 4.67 13.49
N LYS A 103 10.07 4.16 13.44
CA LYS A 103 9.59 3.16 14.41
C LYS A 103 10.51 1.94 14.38
N GLY A 104 11.34 1.77 15.42
CA GLY A 104 12.32 0.69 15.51
C GLY A 104 13.71 1.00 14.91
N GLY A 105 14.02 2.27 14.62
CA GLY A 105 15.35 2.69 14.16
C GLY A 105 15.64 2.41 12.67
N ALA A 106 14.62 2.01 11.90
CA ALA A 106 14.71 1.82 10.45
C ALA A 106 13.60 2.60 9.73
N LEU A 107 13.85 2.97 8.47
CA LEU A 107 12.80 3.52 7.61
C LEU A 107 11.74 2.43 7.32
N PRO A 108 10.45 2.81 7.21
CA PRO A 108 9.44 1.94 6.64
C PRO A 108 9.86 1.42 5.27
N LEU A 109 9.53 0.16 5.00
CA LEU A 109 9.64 -0.41 3.67
C LEU A 109 8.52 0.14 2.78
N ASP A 110 8.72 0.05 1.48
CA ASP A 110 7.68 0.36 0.52
C ASP A 110 6.53 -0.68 0.59
N PRO A 111 5.39 -0.42 -0.10
CA PRO A 111 4.22 -1.30 -0.03
C PRO A 111 4.44 -2.73 -0.53
N TRP A 112 5.55 -3.01 -1.23
CA TRP A 112 5.95 -4.32 -1.71
C TRP A 112 7.05 -4.96 -0.85
N GLY A 113 7.45 -4.29 0.23
CA GLY A 113 8.43 -4.76 1.19
C GLY A 113 9.87 -4.59 0.75
N ALA A 114 10.16 -3.68 -0.18
CA ALA A 114 11.51 -3.29 -0.56
C ALA A 114 11.93 -1.98 0.14
N ALA A 115 13.23 -1.79 0.33
CA ALA A 115 13.74 -0.54 0.86
C ALA A 115 13.71 0.55 -0.21
N TYR A 116 13.36 1.77 0.18
CA TYR A 116 13.48 2.94 -0.68
C TYR A 116 14.93 3.18 -1.10
N GLN A 117 15.12 3.50 -2.37
CA GLN A 117 16.41 3.75 -2.99
C GLN A 117 16.69 5.24 -3.02
N TYR A 118 17.93 5.61 -2.77
CA TYR A 118 18.37 7.00 -2.72
C TYR A 118 19.70 7.19 -3.43
N ARG A 119 19.83 8.26 -4.22
CA ARG A 119 21.07 8.62 -4.90
C ARG A 119 21.24 10.13 -4.93
N TYR A 120 22.42 10.61 -4.57
CA TYR A 120 22.79 12.00 -4.68
C TYR A 120 24.25 12.13 -5.15
N PRO A 121 24.54 12.89 -6.23
CA PRO A 121 23.58 13.61 -7.11
C PRO A 121 22.61 12.68 -7.86
N GLY A 122 21.42 13.19 -8.19
CA GLY A 122 20.39 12.44 -8.92
C GLY A 122 20.81 12.15 -10.37
N THR A 123 20.46 10.95 -10.85
CA THR A 123 20.59 10.52 -12.24
C THR A 123 19.32 10.82 -13.05
N LYS A 124 18.14 10.63 -12.45
CA LYS A 124 16.84 10.93 -13.07
C LYS A 124 16.44 12.40 -12.81
N ASN A 125 16.59 12.85 -11.57
CA ASN A 125 16.39 14.22 -11.15
C ASN A 125 17.74 14.94 -11.07
N THR A 126 18.18 15.48 -12.21
CA THR A 126 19.52 16.09 -12.37
C THR A 126 19.74 17.35 -11.54
N GLU A 127 18.67 17.97 -11.04
CA GLU A 127 18.74 19.20 -10.23
C GLU A 127 18.88 18.91 -8.73
N SER A 128 18.67 17.66 -8.29
CA SER A 128 18.66 17.32 -6.87
C SER A 128 19.14 15.88 -6.60
N TYR A 129 18.31 15.07 -5.95
CA TYR A 129 18.56 13.68 -5.58
C TYR A 129 17.52 12.80 -6.27
N ASP A 130 17.84 11.53 -6.48
CA ASP A 130 16.85 10.51 -6.81
C ASP A 130 16.38 9.84 -5.52
N LEU A 131 15.07 9.73 -5.35
CA LEU A 131 14.45 8.93 -4.31
C LEU A 131 13.29 8.16 -4.92
N PHE A 132 13.29 6.84 -4.77
CA PHE A 132 12.29 6.00 -5.41
C PHE A 132 12.04 4.68 -4.67
N SER A 133 10.86 4.11 -4.91
CA SER A 133 10.55 2.71 -4.62
C SER A 133 10.76 1.90 -5.90
N VAL A 134 11.29 0.67 -5.75
CA VAL A 134 11.54 -0.29 -6.84
C VAL A 134 10.28 -1.03 -7.29
N GLY A 135 9.11 -0.49 -6.95
CA GLY A 135 7.84 -1.03 -7.37
C GLY A 135 7.58 -2.48 -6.94
N ARG A 136 6.77 -3.16 -7.74
CA ARG A 136 6.31 -4.53 -7.48
C ARG A 136 7.35 -5.55 -7.91
N ASP A 137 8.12 -5.26 -8.95
CA ASP A 137 9.13 -6.17 -9.49
C ASP A 137 10.39 -6.27 -8.62
N LYS A 138 10.62 -5.26 -7.77
CA LYS A 138 11.78 -5.14 -6.87
C LYS A 138 13.12 -5.03 -7.62
N ILE A 139 13.07 -4.56 -8.86
CA ILE A 139 14.22 -4.38 -9.74
C ILE A 139 14.43 -2.87 -9.86
N PRO A 140 15.57 -2.34 -9.38
CA PRO A 140 15.85 -0.92 -9.53
C PRO A 140 16.07 -0.54 -11.00
N ASP A 141 15.77 0.72 -11.32
CA ASP A 141 15.89 1.32 -12.64
C ASP A 141 14.97 0.66 -13.69
N SER A 142 13.84 0.08 -13.24
CA SER A 142 12.81 -0.53 -14.09
C SER A 142 11.74 0.49 -14.50
N ALA A 143 10.70 0.02 -15.22
CA ALA A 143 9.57 0.86 -15.62
C ALA A 143 8.50 1.02 -14.52
N ASP A 144 8.50 0.18 -13.47
CA ASP A 144 7.55 0.27 -12.36
C ASP A 144 8.06 1.07 -11.16
N ASP A 145 9.29 1.61 -11.28
CA ASP A 145 9.89 2.52 -10.31
C ASP A 145 9.01 3.75 -10.06
N ILE A 146 8.82 4.05 -8.78
CA ILE A 146 8.03 5.20 -8.33
C ILE A 146 8.96 6.17 -7.64
N GLY A 147 9.37 7.21 -8.37
CA GLY A 147 10.32 8.20 -7.89
C GLY A 147 9.82 9.64 -7.83
N ASN A 148 10.76 10.53 -7.53
CA ASN A 148 10.59 11.97 -7.39
C ASN A 148 10.90 12.77 -8.67
N TRP A 149 10.76 12.13 -9.84
CA TRP A 149 10.93 12.72 -11.17
C TRP A 149 9.60 12.92 -11.88
#